data_AF-A0A7K4NEG1-F1
#
_entry.id   AF-A0A7K4NEG1-F1
#
_cell.length_a   1.000
_cell.length_b   1.000
_cell.length_c   1.000
_cell.angle_alpha   90.00
_cell.angle_beta   90.00
_cell.angle_gamma   90.00
#
_symmetry.space_group_name_H-M   'P 1'
#
loop_
_entity.id
_entity.type
_entity.pdbx_description
1 polymer ?
#
loop_
_entity_poly.entity_id
_entity_poly.type
_entity_poly.pdbx_seq_one_letter_code
_entity_poly.pdbx_strand_id
1 'polypeptide(L)'
;MLSYSLSKFSSTSPQTLEKSLNFAIPIVVLLCIGVVYMMSQRAEVFSVNFILIGVATITTIYWVRVLKKMLKNIKPKYAARDAEAKNWVYDLIKGENQFVFVAEVPGPDDKIMVRLIEGILYIKGTSGFSKEVVIENSNEMKISDFKYRNGVLTLRIN
;
A
#
# COMPACT_ATOMS: atom_id res chain seq x y z
N MET A 1 24.93 32.29 8.50
CA MET A 1 23.66 31.94 7.84
C MET A 1 24.00 31.10 6.61
N LEU A 2 23.63 29.83 6.63
CA LEU A 2 23.96 28.85 5.57
C LEU A 2 22.96 28.95 4.43
N SER A 3 23.45 29.17 3.20
CA SER A 3 22.67 29.07 1.95
C SER A 3 22.46 27.60 1.58
N TYR A 4 21.20 27.23 1.33
CA TYR A 4 20.81 25.90 0.87
C TYR A 4 21.18 25.69 -0.61
N SER A 5 21.88 24.58 -0.88
CA SER A 5 22.18 24.07 -2.21
C SER A 5 20.99 23.24 -2.71
N LEU A 6 20.38 23.67 -3.83
CA LEU A 6 19.41 22.87 -4.59
C LEU A 6 20.15 21.73 -5.30
N SER A 7 19.98 20.50 -4.83
CA SER A 7 20.40 19.31 -5.59
C SER A 7 19.32 18.95 -6.62
N LYS A 8 19.73 19.01 -7.88
CA LYS A 8 18.94 18.68 -9.07
C LYS A 8 18.84 17.15 -9.17
N PHE A 9 17.71 16.58 -8.78
CA PHE A 9 17.45 15.16 -8.99
C PHE A 9 17.18 14.89 -10.48
N SER A 10 18.07 14.15 -11.13
CA SER A 10 17.86 13.59 -12.47
C SER A 10 16.98 12.33 -12.36
N SER A 11 15.67 12.49 -12.52
CA SER A 11 14.77 11.35 -12.71
C SER A 11 14.97 10.77 -14.11
N THR A 12 15.82 9.76 -14.23
CA THR A 12 15.88 8.95 -15.46
C THR A 12 14.55 8.20 -15.56
N SER A 13 13.76 8.52 -16.59
CA SER A 13 12.42 7.97 -16.76
C SER A 13 12.47 6.43 -16.91
N PRO A 14 11.52 5.67 -16.31
CA PRO A 14 11.52 4.21 -16.32
C PRO A 14 11.59 3.61 -17.74
N GLN A 15 11.07 4.32 -18.74
CA GLN A 15 11.06 3.89 -20.13
C GLN A 15 12.46 3.84 -20.77
N THR A 16 13.38 4.70 -20.33
CA THR A 16 14.76 4.73 -20.84
C THR A 16 15.58 3.58 -20.25
N LEU A 17 15.29 3.20 -19.01
CA LEU A 17 15.92 2.06 -18.33
C LEU A 17 15.46 0.72 -18.91
N GLU A 18 14.17 0.55 -19.23
CA GLU A 18 13.67 -0.68 -19.83
C GLU A 18 14.29 -0.94 -21.22
N LYS A 19 14.46 0.12 -22.02
CA LYS A 19 15.12 0.03 -23.33
C LYS A 19 16.59 -0.35 -23.22
N SER A 20 17.32 0.21 -22.26
CA SER A 20 18.74 -0.14 -22.04
C SER A 20 18.90 -1.54 -21.46
N LEU A 21 17.98 -1.98 -20.57
CA LEU A 21 17.96 -3.34 -20.04
C LEU A 21 17.77 -4.36 -21.17
N ASN A 22 16.78 -4.14 -22.05
CA ASN A 22 16.48 -5.06 -23.14
C ASN A 22 17.63 -5.21 -24.15
N PHE A 23 18.51 -4.21 -24.26
CA PHE A 23 19.73 -4.29 -25.06
C PHE A 23 20.91 -4.92 -24.31
N ALA A 24 21.07 -4.62 -23.02
CA ALA A 24 22.16 -5.16 -22.20
C ALA A 24 22.00 -6.65 -21.88
N ILE A 25 20.77 -7.12 -21.66
CA ILE A 25 20.46 -8.52 -21.31
C ILE A 25 21.03 -9.52 -22.34
N PRO A 26 20.75 -9.41 -23.67
CA PRO A 26 21.28 -10.37 -24.63
C PRO A 26 22.81 -10.36 -24.71
N ILE A 27 23.44 -9.18 -24.54
CA ILE A 27 24.91 -9.05 -24.56
C ILE A 27 25.54 -9.75 -23.35
N VAL A 28 24.97 -9.56 -22.15
CA VAL A 28 25.43 -10.22 -20.93
C VAL A 28 25.22 -11.73 -21.01
N VAL A 29 24.09 -12.19 -21.54
CA VAL A 29 23.81 -13.62 -21.75
C VAL A 29 24.83 -14.24 -22.71
N LEU A 30 25.16 -13.55 -23.80
CA LEU A 30 26.12 -14.04 -24.80
C LEU A 30 27.55 -14.10 -24.23
N LEU A 31 27.93 -13.12 -23.40
CA LEU A 31 29.19 -13.14 -22.65
C LEU A 31 29.25 -14.28 -21.64
N CYS A 32 28.17 -14.52 -20.87
CA CYS A 32 28.10 -15.63 -19.93
C CYS A 32 28.24 -16.97 -20.65
N ILE A 33 27.58 -17.15 -21.80
CA ILE A 33 27.72 -18.37 -22.62
C ILE A 33 29.16 -18.53 -23.11
N GLY A 34 29.80 -17.45 -23.58
CA GLY A 34 31.19 -17.48 -24.03
C GLY A 34 32.19 -17.84 -22.91
N VAL A 35 31.99 -17.30 -21.71
CA VAL A 35 32.81 -17.61 -20.53
C VAL A 35 32.60 -19.05 -20.08
N VAL A 36 31.35 -19.52 -20.03
CA VAL A 36 31.03 -20.92 -19.71
C VAL A 36 31.63 -21.87 -20.75
N TYR A 37 31.57 -21.53 -22.04
CA TYR A 37 32.15 -22.32 -23.12
C TYR A 37 33.67 -22.39 -23.05
N MET A 38 34.36 -21.27 -22.79
CA MET A 38 35.81 -21.27 -22.57
C MET A 38 36.21 -22.07 -21.32
N MET A 39 35.49 -21.91 -20.22
CA MET A 39 35.76 -22.69 -19.00
C MET A 39 35.49 -24.17 -19.22
N SER A 40 34.46 -24.54 -20.00
CA SER A 40 34.14 -25.92 -20.33
C SER A 40 35.22 -26.64 -21.13
N GLN A 41 36.07 -25.92 -21.87
CA GLN A 41 37.19 -26.51 -22.58
C GLN A 41 38.40 -26.84 -21.68
N ARG A 42 38.43 -26.38 -20.43
CA ARG A 42 39.61 -26.50 -19.54
C ARG A 42 39.40 -27.33 -18.27
N ALA A 43 38.22 -27.91 -18.11
CA ALA A 43 37.74 -28.28 -16.79
C ALA A 43 37.18 -29.70 -16.74
N GLU A 44 38.02 -30.67 -16.39
CA GLU A 44 37.60 -32.05 -16.12
C GLU A 44 36.68 -32.19 -14.88
N VAL A 45 36.39 -31.10 -14.15
CA VAL A 45 35.69 -31.12 -12.84
C VAL A 45 34.49 -30.16 -12.70
N PHE A 46 34.13 -29.37 -13.73
CA PHE A 46 33.14 -28.28 -13.58
C PHE A 46 31.70 -28.62 -13.98
N SER A 47 31.46 -29.71 -14.71
CA SER A 47 30.11 -30.06 -15.21
C SER A 47 29.11 -30.31 -14.06
N VAL A 48 29.57 -30.92 -12.97
CA VAL A 48 28.73 -31.30 -11.83
C VAL A 48 28.23 -30.08 -11.06
N ASN A 49 29.07 -29.06 -10.87
CA ASN A 49 28.69 -27.84 -10.15
C ASN A 49 27.61 -27.03 -10.89
N PHE A 50 27.69 -26.98 -12.23
CA PHE A 50 26.67 -26.31 -13.04
C PHE A 50 25.33 -27.04 -13.00
N ILE A 51 25.34 -28.38 -13.07
CA ILE A 51 24.15 -29.21 -12.94
C ILE A 51 23.53 -29.03 -11.55
N LEU A 52 24.35 -28.95 -10.50
CA LEU A 52 23.88 -28.76 -9.13
C LEU A 52 23.18 -27.40 -8.94
N ILE A 53 23.73 -26.32 -9.51
CA ILE A 53 23.11 -24.98 -9.51
C ILE A 53 21.80 -25.01 -10.32
N GLY A 54 21.78 -25.68 -11.46
CA GLY A 54 20.57 -25.88 -12.27
C GLY A 54 19.45 -26.58 -11.49
N VAL A 55 19.76 -27.68 -10.80
CA VAL A 55 18.78 -28.42 -9.99
C VAL A 55 18.30 -27.60 -8.79
N ALA A 56 19.20 -26.87 -8.12
CA ALA A 56 18.86 -26.02 -6.99
C ALA A 56 17.90 -24.88 -7.39
N THR A 57 18.14 -24.24 -8.53
CA THR A 57 17.27 -23.16 -9.04
C THR A 57 15.88 -23.66 -9.41
N ILE A 58 15.77 -24.80 -10.11
CA ILE A 58 14.49 -25.43 -10.46
C ILE A 58 13.69 -25.76 -9.19
N THR A 59 14.36 -26.34 -8.20
CA THR A 59 13.74 -26.72 -6.92
C THR A 59 13.23 -25.49 -6.16
N THR A 60 14.02 -24.41 -6.13
CA THR A 60 13.63 -23.14 -5.50
C THR A 60 12.40 -22.52 -6.17
N ILE A 61 12.38 -22.49 -7.51
CA ILE A 61 11.23 -21.97 -8.29
C ILE A 61 9.96 -22.79 -8.00
N TYR A 62 10.09 -24.11 -7.90
CA TYR A 62 8.98 -24.99 -7.55
C TYR A 62 8.40 -24.65 -6.17
N TRP A 63 9.25 -24.55 -5.14
CA TRP A 63 8.82 -24.21 -3.78
C TRP A 63 8.18 -22.83 -3.68
N VAL A 64 8.71 -21.81 -4.38
CA VAL A 64 8.10 -20.48 -4.44
C VAL A 64 6.69 -20.53 -5.04
N ARG A 65 6.48 -21.32 -6.12
CA ARG A 65 5.15 -21.50 -6.71
C ARG A 65 4.18 -22.20 -5.76
N VAL A 66 4.64 -23.23 -5.05
CA VAL A 66 3.84 -23.96 -4.05
C VAL A 66 3.44 -23.05 -2.89
N LEU A 67 4.39 -22.30 -2.31
CA LEU A 67 4.12 -21.32 -1.26
C LEU A 67 3.13 -20.25 -1.73
N LYS A 68 3.28 -19.73 -2.95
CA LYS A 68 2.35 -18.75 -3.54
C LYS A 68 0.94 -19.32 -3.71
N LYS A 69 0.78 -20.60 -4.02
CA LYS A 69 -0.53 -21.28 -4.07
C LYS A 69 -1.14 -21.43 -2.68
N MET A 70 -0.35 -21.81 -1.69
CA MET A 70 -0.79 -21.94 -0.29
C MET A 70 -1.24 -20.59 0.28
N LEU A 71 -0.46 -19.52 0.05
CA LEU A 71 -0.80 -18.16 0.48
C LEU A 71 -2.06 -17.59 -0.18
N LYS A 72 -2.36 -17.96 -1.43
CA LYS A 72 -3.61 -17.54 -2.09
C LYS A 72 -4.87 -18.15 -1.46
N ASN A 73 -4.76 -19.35 -0.89
CA ASN A 73 -5.87 -20.05 -0.24
C ASN A 73 -6.03 -19.67 1.24
N ILE A 74 -4.98 -19.11 1.85
CA ILE A 74 -5.08 -18.39 3.11
C ILE A 74 -5.72 -17.05 2.77
N LYS A 75 -7.06 -16.99 2.77
CA LYS A 75 -7.76 -15.70 2.78
C LYS A 75 -7.09 -14.85 3.85
N PRO A 76 -6.47 -13.70 3.53
CA PRO A 76 -5.94 -12.85 4.57
C PRO A 76 -7.13 -12.53 5.47
N LYS A 77 -7.00 -12.80 6.77
CA LYS A 77 -8.01 -12.48 7.79
C LYS A 77 -8.41 -10.98 7.78
N TYR A 78 -7.71 -10.17 6.99
CA TYR A 78 -7.99 -8.78 6.66
C TYR A 78 -9.11 -8.55 5.61
N ALA A 79 -9.34 -9.46 4.67
CA ALA A 79 -10.32 -9.22 3.60
C ALA A 79 -11.78 -9.20 4.09
N ALA A 80 -12.09 -9.80 5.25
CA ALA A 80 -13.40 -9.69 5.87
C ALA A 80 -13.64 -8.31 6.52
N ARG A 81 -12.58 -7.65 7.01
CA ARG A 81 -12.66 -6.30 7.60
C ARG A 81 -12.87 -5.22 6.55
N ASP A 82 -12.33 -5.40 5.35
CA ASP A 82 -12.55 -4.47 4.24
C ASP A 82 -13.99 -4.50 3.72
N ALA A 83 -14.70 -5.63 3.86
CA ALA A 83 -16.11 -5.75 3.49
C ALA A 83 -17.04 -4.99 4.46
N GLU A 84 -16.71 -4.95 5.75
CA GLU A 84 -17.42 -4.09 6.73
C GLU A 84 -17.09 -2.61 6.50
N ALA A 85 -15.83 -2.30 6.16
CA ALA A 85 -15.40 -0.95 5.83
C ALA A 85 -16.06 -0.36 4.57
N LYS A 86 -16.52 -1.20 3.63
CA LYS A 86 -17.17 -0.77 2.38
C LYS A 86 -18.68 -0.53 2.53
N ASN A 87 -19.30 -0.97 3.63
CA ASN A 87 -20.74 -0.82 3.93
C ASN A 87 -21.02 0.09 5.13
N TRP A 88 -20.05 0.89 5.55
CA TRP A 88 -20.27 1.86 6.61
C TRP A 88 -21.06 3.04 6.05
N VAL A 89 -22.28 3.22 6.54
CA VAL A 89 -23.21 4.27 6.11
C VAL A 89 -23.07 5.47 7.03
N TYR A 90 -23.11 6.66 6.44
CA TYR A 90 -23.20 7.92 7.15
C TYR A 90 -24.17 8.84 6.41
N ASP A 91 -24.81 9.72 7.17
CA ASP A 91 -25.61 10.81 6.64
C ASP A 91 -24.85 12.12 6.82
N LEU A 92 -24.76 12.91 5.75
CA LEU A 92 -24.22 14.26 5.77
C LEU A 92 -25.29 15.22 5.27
N ILE A 93 -25.84 16.00 6.19
CA ILE A 93 -26.90 16.96 5.91
C ILE A 93 -26.27 18.34 5.74
N LYS A 94 -26.42 18.92 4.56
CA LYS A 94 -25.93 20.27 4.22
C LYS A 94 -27.03 21.31 4.47
N GLY A 95 -26.76 22.26 5.37
CA GLY A 95 -27.51 23.50 5.52
C GLY A 95 -26.81 24.67 4.83
N GLU A 96 -27.34 25.89 4.99
CA GLU A 96 -26.77 27.10 4.38
C GLU A 96 -25.36 27.43 4.89
N ASN A 97 -25.14 27.31 6.20
CA ASN A 97 -23.83 27.59 6.83
C ASN A 97 -23.51 26.59 7.95
N GLN A 98 -24.02 25.37 7.82
CA GLN A 98 -23.83 24.30 8.78
C GLN A 98 -23.87 22.94 8.09
N PHE A 99 -23.10 22.00 8.62
CA PHE A 99 -23.21 20.58 8.28
C PHE A 99 -23.57 19.78 9.54
N VAL A 100 -24.46 18.80 9.36
CA VAL A 100 -24.76 17.82 10.40
C VAL A 100 -24.34 16.45 9.88
N PHE A 101 -23.39 15.83 10.56
CA PHE A 101 -22.88 14.51 10.24
C PHE A 101 -23.40 13.49 11.25
N VAL A 102 -23.95 12.37 10.76
CA VAL A 102 -24.48 11.29 11.59
C VAL A 102 -23.97 9.95 11.08
N ALA A 103 -23.40 9.13 11.96
CA ALA A 103 -22.97 7.78 11.60
C ALA A 103 -22.91 6.85 12.82
N GLU A 104 -23.07 5.54 12.57
CA GLU A 104 -22.78 4.53 13.58
C GLU A 104 -21.27 4.32 13.72
N VAL A 105 -20.74 4.45 14.93
CA VAL A 105 -19.31 4.30 15.20
C VAL A 105 -19.15 3.30 16.34
N PRO A 106 -18.40 2.20 16.17
CA PRO A 106 -18.23 1.20 17.21
C PRO A 106 -17.28 1.68 18.33
N GLY A 107 -17.76 1.64 19.57
CA GLY A 107 -16.95 1.86 20.77
C GLY A 107 -17.75 2.44 21.92
N PRO A 108 -17.15 2.53 23.12
CA PRO A 108 -17.65 3.37 24.19
C PRO A 108 -17.37 4.85 23.87
N ASP A 109 -18.14 5.73 24.50
CA ASP A 109 -18.13 7.18 24.34
C ASP A 109 -16.75 7.81 24.58
N ASP A 110 -16.04 7.34 25.60
CA ASP A 110 -14.71 7.80 26.00
C ASP A 110 -13.60 7.48 24.99
N LYS A 111 -13.86 6.61 24.00
CA LYS A 111 -12.87 6.15 23.01
C LYS A 111 -13.15 6.61 21.59
N ILE A 112 -14.15 7.46 21.39
CA ILE A 112 -14.43 8.06 20.08
C ILE A 112 -13.65 9.36 19.93
N MET A 113 -12.81 9.44 18.91
CA MET A 113 -12.06 10.64 18.56
C MET A 113 -12.49 11.15 17.20
N VAL A 114 -12.70 12.46 17.11
CA VAL A 114 -13.10 13.11 15.86
C VAL A 114 -12.24 14.35 15.65
N ARG A 115 -11.83 14.60 14.41
CA ARG A 115 -11.10 15.81 14.04
C ARG A 115 -11.50 16.28 12.64
N LEU A 116 -11.67 17.58 12.47
CA LEU A 116 -11.83 18.22 11.17
C LEU A 116 -10.54 18.96 10.82
N ILE A 117 -9.89 18.59 9.72
CA ILE A 117 -8.69 19.27 9.19
C ILE A 117 -8.90 19.46 7.70
N GLU A 118 -8.76 20.69 7.20
CA GLU A 118 -8.78 20.99 5.75
C GLU A 118 -9.98 20.37 5.00
N GLY A 119 -11.16 20.44 5.60
CA GLY A 119 -12.38 19.88 5.02
C GLY A 119 -12.51 18.35 5.11
N ILE A 120 -11.60 17.66 5.78
CA ILE A 120 -11.64 16.22 5.98
C ILE A 120 -11.97 15.90 7.45
N LEU A 121 -13.04 15.13 7.63
CA LEU A 121 -13.50 14.64 8.92
C LEU A 121 -12.90 13.26 9.19
N TYR A 122 -11.98 13.21 10.15
CA TYR A 122 -11.34 12.00 10.65
C TYR A 122 -12.11 11.48 11.86
N ILE A 123 -12.57 10.23 11.79
CA ILE A 123 -13.32 9.56 12.85
C ILE A 123 -12.57 8.30 13.23
N LYS A 124 -12.23 8.18 14.51
CA LYS A 124 -11.56 7.00 15.07
C LYS A 124 -12.35 6.47 16.25
N GLY A 125 -12.66 5.17 16.19
CA GLY A 125 -13.37 4.45 17.25
C GLY A 125 -12.54 3.31 17.80
N THR A 126 -13.21 2.32 18.39
CA THR A 126 -12.55 1.11 18.91
C THR A 126 -12.34 0.04 17.84
N SER A 127 -11.64 -1.05 18.21
CA SER A 127 -11.44 -2.22 17.34
C SER A 127 -10.76 -1.91 15.99
N GLY A 128 -10.01 -0.80 15.93
CA GLY A 128 -9.32 -0.34 14.72
C GLY A 128 -10.21 0.44 13.75
N PHE A 129 -11.41 0.85 14.16
CA PHE A 129 -12.31 1.66 13.34
C PHE A 129 -11.68 3.04 13.07
N SER A 130 -11.46 3.35 11.79
CA SER A 130 -10.93 4.63 11.33
C SER A 130 -11.55 4.97 9.98
N LYS A 131 -12.16 6.14 9.88
CA LYS A 131 -12.84 6.62 8.67
C LYS A 131 -12.53 8.08 8.41
N GLU A 132 -12.48 8.41 7.13
CA GLU A 132 -12.22 9.74 6.62
C GLU A 132 -13.38 10.10 5.71
N VAL A 133 -13.99 11.27 5.94
CA VAL A 133 -15.12 11.77 5.17
C VAL A 133 -14.78 13.18 4.70
N VAL A 134 -14.80 13.38 3.38
CA VAL A 134 -14.56 14.70 2.79
C VAL A 134 -15.86 15.50 2.85
N ILE A 135 -15.79 16.70 3.42
CA ILE A 135 -16.89 17.64 3.52
C ILE A 135 -16.53 18.87 2.67
N GLU A 136 -17.22 19.02 1.55
CA GLU A 136 -16.96 20.11 0.62
C GLU A 136 -17.32 21.47 1.22
N ASN A 137 -16.48 22.49 0.98
CA ASN A 137 -16.66 23.87 1.47
C ASN A 137 -16.60 24.02 3.01
N SER A 138 -15.99 23.08 3.73
CA SER A 138 -15.85 23.17 5.20
C SER A 138 -14.42 23.43 5.68
N ASN A 139 -13.54 23.97 4.82
CA ASN A 139 -12.11 24.17 5.13
C ASN A 139 -11.87 25.11 6.33
N GLU A 140 -12.75 26.10 6.51
CA GLU A 140 -12.65 27.09 7.59
C GLU A 140 -13.58 26.78 8.78
N MET A 141 -14.43 25.75 8.64
CA MET A 141 -15.42 25.38 9.65
C MET A 141 -14.80 24.54 10.78
N LYS A 142 -15.45 24.52 11.93
CA LYS A 142 -15.03 23.75 13.11
C LYS A 142 -16.19 22.89 13.63
N ILE A 143 -15.85 21.89 14.42
CA ILE A 143 -16.84 21.07 15.11
C ILE A 143 -17.38 21.91 16.28
N SER A 144 -18.66 22.26 16.24
CA SER A 144 -19.33 23.05 17.29
C SER A 144 -20.09 22.21 18.30
N ASP A 145 -20.56 21.03 17.91
CA ASP A 145 -21.23 20.10 18.81
C ASP A 145 -20.78 18.67 18.51
N PHE A 146 -20.56 17.90 19.58
CA PHE A 146 -20.16 16.50 19.53
C PHE A 146 -21.08 15.72 20.49
N LYS A 147 -21.82 14.75 19.93
CA LYS A 147 -22.68 13.87 20.71
C LYS A 147 -22.48 12.44 20.28
N TYR A 148 -22.29 11.56 21.24
CA TYR A 148 -22.25 10.12 21.01
C TYR A 148 -23.21 9.44 21.97
N ARG A 149 -24.22 8.74 21.43
CA ARG A 149 -25.22 8.01 22.23
C ARG A 149 -25.58 6.71 21.54
N ASN A 150 -25.57 5.61 22.30
CA ASN A 150 -26.00 4.28 21.84
C ASN A 150 -25.35 3.83 20.52
N GLY A 151 -24.05 4.09 20.31
CA GLY A 151 -23.39 3.72 19.06
C GLY A 151 -23.42 4.77 17.97
N VAL A 152 -24.24 5.82 18.10
CA VAL A 152 -24.43 6.84 17.05
C VAL A 152 -23.66 8.10 17.39
N LEU A 153 -22.79 8.50 16.46
CA LEU A 153 -22.06 9.76 16.47
C LEU A 153 -22.87 10.82 15.72
N THR A 154 -23.09 11.97 16.35
CA THR A 154 -23.69 13.16 15.74
C THR A 154 -22.77 14.35 15.94
N LEU A 155 -22.43 15.03 14.84
CA LEU A 155 -21.57 16.20 14.84
C LEU A 155 -22.29 17.37 14.19
N ARG A 156 -22.12 18.55 14.77
CA ARG A 156 -22.46 19.82 14.11
C ARG A 156 -21.17 20.54 13.74
N ILE A 157 -21.12 21.03 12.50
CA ILE A 157 -19.97 21.71 11.92
C ILE A 157 -20.45 23.05 11.39
N ASN A 158 -19.80 24.15 11.78
CA ASN A 158 -20.09 25.52 11.33
C ASN A 158 -18.89 26.46 11.49
#